data_AF-A0AAU6AMP5-F1
#
_entry.id   AF-A0AAU6AMP5-F1
#
_cell.length_a   1.000
_cell.length_b   1.000
_cell.length_c   1.000
_cell.angle_alpha   90.00
_cell.angle_beta   90.00
_cell.angle_gamma   90.00
#
_symmetry.space_group_name_H-M   'P 1'
#
loop_
_entity.id
_entity.type
_entity.pdbx_description
1 polymer ?
#
loop_
_entity_poly.entity_id
_entity_poly.type
_entity_poly.pdbx_seq_one_letter_code
_entity_poly.pdbx_strand_id
1 'polypeptide(L)'
;MTSSPDQAPPLDVAVANAAAFWTLLAQTRGHRLTTRPGFVCVHGSERSGMRIVLRTGTPDAEDVAELTKLAENAAKVVVEDAYGTVDLAPIGLKPRELPVMARTATSSTVDTQDVVRADTPDLLATVENVVVHGFPLERHQPYRRGEVFPPALLERDDVELYLTERDGEPAGACFVVLDGTAGGVYWVTTLPSQRSRGVGRSLMNAMLSRLDGLPVTLTASKAGKPLYDSLGFSTLAPATWWT
;
A
#
# COMPACT_ATOMS: atom_id res chain seq x y z
N MET A 1 17.59 20.02 14.03
CA MET A 1 16.33 19.89 14.80
C MET A 1 16.04 18.41 14.92
N THR A 2 16.32 17.83 16.09
CA THR A 2 16.04 16.42 16.39
C THR A 2 14.56 16.27 16.66
N SER A 3 13.83 15.61 15.76
CA SER A 3 12.44 15.20 15.96
C SER A 3 12.32 14.32 17.20
N SER A 4 11.35 14.63 18.08
CA SER A 4 11.09 13.86 19.29
C SER A 4 10.63 12.44 18.93
N PRO A 5 11.13 11.38 19.59
CA PRO A 5 10.80 9.99 19.26
C PRO A 5 9.31 9.63 19.39
N ASP A 6 8.51 10.46 20.08
CA ASP A 6 7.08 10.24 20.31
C ASP A 6 6.14 10.89 19.28
N GLN A 7 6.65 11.51 18.22
CA GLN A 7 5.79 12.17 17.21
C GLN A 7 5.61 11.29 15.97
N ALA A 8 4.35 11.12 15.55
CA ALA A 8 4.02 10.43 14.30
C ALA A 8 4.78 11.09 13.12
N PRO A 9 5.23 10.30 12.12
CA PRO A 9 5.94 10.87 11.00
C PRO A 9 5.08 11.90 10.26
N PRO A 10 5.68 12.93 9.64
CA PRO A 10 4.96 13.83 8.75
C PRO A 10 4.22 13.06 7.65
N LEU A 11 3.09 13.59 7.17
CA LEU A 11 2.32 12.99 6.07
C LEU A 11 3.18 12.73 4.83
N ASP A 12 4.12 13.64 4.53
CA ASP A 12 5.04 13.53 3.40
C ASP A 12 5.89 12.25 3.42
N VAL A 13 6.18 11.69 4.60
CA VAL A 13 6.89 10.41 4.73
C VAL A 13 6.00 9.26 4.23
N ALA A 14 4.73 9.23 4.66
CA ALA A 14 3.79 8.21 4.20
C ALA A 14 3.50 8.33 2.69
N VAL A 15 3.43 9.56 2.17
CA VAL A 15 3.24 9.84 0.75
C VAL A 15 4.45 9.43 -0.08
N ALA A 16 5.66 9.75 0.40
CA ALA A 16 6.91 9.33 -0.26
C ALA A 16 6.99 7.79 -0.33
N ASN A 17 6.63 7.09 0.75
CA ASN A 17 6.61 5.64 0.78
C ASN A 17 5.57 5.06 -0.20
N ALA A 18 4.35 5.64 -0.25
CA ALA A 18 3.32 5.22 -1.22
C ALA A 18 3.75 5.46 -2.68
N ALA A 19 4.43 6.57 -2.95
CA ALA A 19 5.00 6.84 -4.28
C ALA A 19 6.11 5.84 -4.62
N ALA A 20 6.97 5.48 -3.66
CA ALA A 20 8.00 4.45 -3.82
C ALA A 20 7.39 3.07 -4.11
N PHE A 21 6.36 2.68 -3.35
CA PHE A 21 5.60 1.45 -3.56
C PHE A 21 5.09 1.30 -4.99
N TRP A 22 4.39 2.33 -5.50
CA TRP A 22 3.83 2.29 -6.86
C TRP A 22 4.89 2.38 -7.95
N THR A 23 5.95 3.16 -7.73
CA THR A 23 7.10 3.22 -8.64
C THR A 23 7.76 1.85 -8.77
N LEU A 24 7.97 1.16 -7.65
CA LEU A 24 8.55 -0.16 -7.63
C LEU A 24 7.67 -1.20 -8.31
N LEU A 25 6.36 -1.20 -8.05
CA LEU A 25 5.44 -2.08 -8.75
C LEU A 25 5.43 -1.80 -10.25
N ALA A 26 5.54 -0.53 -10.67
CA ALA A 26 5.63 -0.21 -12.09
C ALA A 26 6.88 -0.80 -12.72
N GLN A 27 8.04 -0.63 -12.08
CA GLN A 27 9.33 -1.17 -12.56
C GLN A 27 9.30 -2.69 -12.67
N THR A 28 8.85 -3.38 -11.62
CA THR A 28 8.83 -4.85 -11.59
C THR A 28 7.79 -5.46 -12.53
N ARG A 29 6.70 -4.75 -12.82
CA ARG A 29 5.68 -5.15 -13.82
C ARG A 29 5.99 -4.69 -15.25
N GLY A 30 7.05 -3.91 -15.46
CA GLY A 30 7.37 -3.31 -16.77
C GLY A 30 6.37 -2.25 -17.23
N HIS A 31 5.64 -1.61 -16.31
CA HIS A 31 4.75 -0.50 -16.63
C HIS A 31 5.52 0.80 -16.83
N ARG A 32 5.04 1.65 -17.74
CA ARG A 32 5.60 2.99 -17.95
C ARG A 32 5.26 3.90 -16.76
N LEU A 33 6.18 4.81 -16.44
CA LEU A 33 6.01 5.84 -15.43
C LEU A 33 5.99 7.24 -16.07
N THR A 34 5.18 8.13 -15.49
CA THR A 34 5.32 9.58 -15.64
C THR A 34 5.64 10.14 -14.26
N THR A 35 6.79 10.80 -14.10
CA THR A 35 7.19 11.43 -12.84
C THR A 35 7.23 12.93 -13.03
N ARG A 36 6.55 13.64 -12.13
CA ARG A 36 6.53 15.09 -12.04
C ARG A 36 6.82 15.52 -10.59
N PRO A 37 7.11 16.81 -10.32
CA PRO A 37 7.29 17.29 -8.95
C PRO A 37 6.06 16.99 -8.08
N GLY A 38 4.86 17.26 -8.59
CA GLY A 38 3.62 17.14 -7.84
C GLY A 38 2.98 15.76 -7.82
N PHE A 39 3.34 14.84 -8.72
CA PHE A 39 2.78 13.48 -8.73
C PHE A 39 3.68 12.44 -9.41
N VAL A 40 3.40 11.17 -9.16
CA VAL A 40 3.86 10.04 -9.98
C VAL A 40 2.66 9.30 -10.56
N CYS A 41 2.74 8.90 -11.82
CA CYS A 41 1.71 8.14 -12.52
C CYS A 41 2.28 6.83 -13.07
N VAL A 42 1.65 5.72 -12.69
CA VAL A 42 1.88 4.37 -13.23
C VAL A 42 0.86 4.11 -14.32
N HIS A 43 1.35 3.87 -15.54
CA HIS A 43 0.55 3.51 -16.70
C HIS A 43 0.36 1.99 -16.73
N GLY A 44 -0.51 1.48 -15.85
CA GLY A 44 -0.76 0.05 -15.76
C GLY A 44 -1.50 -0.51 -16.98
N SER A 45 -1.46 -1.84 -17.11
CA SER A 45 -2.20 -2.59 -18.13
C SER A 45 -3.73 -2.44 -17.97
N GLU A 46 -4.48 -2.96 -18.94
CA GLU A 46 -5.95 -3.03 -18.87
C GLU A 46 -6.48 -3.62 -17.54
N ARG A 47 -5.80 -4.65 -17.02
CA ARG A 47 -6.19 -5.31 -15.76
C ARG A 47 -5.76 -4.51 -14.53
N SER A 48 -4.58 -3.87 -14.56
CA SER A 48 -4.05 -3.09 -13.42
C SER A 48 -4.65 -1.69 -13.31
N GLY A 49 -5.05 -1.09 -14.43
CA GLY A 49 -5.47 0.32 -14.50
C GLY A 49 -4.34 1.32 -14.25
N MET A 50 -4.65 2.60 -14.45
CA MET A 50 -3.74 3.70 -14.14
C MET A 50 -3.76 4.01 -12.63
N ARG A 51 -2.60 4.36 -12.08
CA ARG A 51 -2.47 4.84 -10.70
C ARG A 51 -1.74 6.18 -10.69
N ILE A 52 -2.32 7.19 -10.07
CA ILE A 52 -1.68 8.50 -9.86
C ILE A 52 -1.56 8.71 -8.35
N VAL A 53 -0.40 9.14 -7.88
CA VAL A 53 -0.14 9.46 -6.46
C VAL A 53 0.35 10.90 -6.39
N LEU A 54 -0.40 11.77 -5.72
CA LEU A 54 0.06 13.13 -5.42
C LEU A 54 1.21 13.07 -4.42
N ARG A 55 2.24 13.87 -4.67
CA ARG A 55 3.50 13.89 -3.90
C ARG A 55 3.66 15.15 -3.04
N THR A 56 2.73 16.10 -3.16
CA THR A 56 2.75 17.38 -2.45
C THR A 56 1.33 17.88 -2.23
N GLY A 57 1.13 18.64 -1.16
CA GLY A 57 -0.12 19.35 -0.88
C GLY A 57 -0.25 20.70 -1.60
N THR A 58 0.75 21.08 -2.39
CA THR A 58 0.70 22.32 -3.19
C THR A 58 1.19 22.05 -4.62
N PRO A 59 0.50 21.19 -5.39
CA PRO A 59 0.88 20.96 -6.77
C PRO A 59 0.70 22.25 -7.58
N ASP A 60 1.60 22.50 -8.53
CA ASP A 60 1.45 23.64 -9.42
C ASP A 60 0.35 23.41 -10.47
N ALA A 61 -0.04 24.47 -11.17
CA ALA A 61 -1.13 24.40 -12.15
C ALA A 61 -0.81 23.48 -13.34
N GLU A 62 0.47 23.31 -13.70
CA GLU A 62 0.87 22.43 -14.80
C GLU A 62 0.74 20.96 -14.40
N ASP A 63 1.16 20.63 -13.17
CA ASP A 63 1.00 19.31 -12.58
C ASP A 63 -0.49 18.95 -12.47
N VAL A 64 -1.34 19.87 -11.99
CA VAL A 64 -2.79 19.64 -11.92
C VAL A 64 -3.41 19.45 -13.30
N ALA A 65 -3.01 20.25 -14.30
CA ALA A 65 -3.50 20.09 -15.66
C ALA A 65 -3.09 18.74 -16.26
N GLU A 66 -1.83 18.34 -16.13
CA GLU A 66 -1.33 17.08 -16.68
C GLU A 66 -1.93 15.86 -15.97
N LEU A 67 -2.05 15.88 -14.63
CA LEU A 67 -2.67 14.76 -13.89
C LEU A 67 -4.15 14.60 -14.24
N THR A 68 -4.87 15.71 -14.41
CA THR A 68 -6.30 15.70 -14.79
C THR A 68 -6.46 15.13 -16.20
N LYS A 69 -5.62 15.56 -17.14
CA LYS A 69 -5.61 15.03 -18.51
C LYS A 69 -5.29 13.54 -18.54
N LEU A 70 -4.31 13.07 -17.76
CA LEU A 70 -3.99 11.66 -17.67
C LEU A 70 -5.17 10.85 -17.11
N ALA A 71 -5.80 11.34 -16.04
CA ALA A 71 -6.96 10.70 -15.43
C ALA A 71 -8.17 10.63 -16.36
N GLU A 72 -8.48 11.71 -17.09
CA GLU A 72 -9.60 11.78 -18.04
C GLU A 72 -9.43 10.81 -19.21
N ASN A 73 -8.19 10.61 -19.70
CA ASN A 73 -7.90 9.71 -20.81
C ASN A 73 -7.74 8.24 -20.40
N ALA A 74 -7.75 7.94 -19.10
CA ALA A 74 -7.58 6.59 -18.61
C ALA A 74 -8.92 5.84 -18.61
N ALA A 75 -8.94 4.64 -19.20
CA ALA A 75 -10.12 3.76 -19.11
C ALA A 75 -10.48 3.41 -17.66
N LYS A 76 -9.46 3.30 -16.80
CA LYS A 76 -9.59 3.12 -15.34
C LYS A 76 -8.43 3.83 -14.66
N VAL A 77 -8.75 4.67 -13.68
CA VAL A 77 -7.76 5.40 -12.89
C VAL A 77 -8.11 5.34 -11.41
N VAL A 78 -7.07 5.33 -10.58
CA VAL A 78 -7.17 5.71 -9.18
C VAL A 78 -6.20 6.85 -8.94
N VAL A 79 -6.67 7.97 -8.39
CA VAL A 79 -5.81 9.07 -7.94
C VAL A 79 -5.81 9.08 -6.41
N GLU A 80 -4.63 8.89 -5.82
CA GLU A 80 -4.39 9.04 -4.38
C GLU A 80 -3.99 10.48 -4.09
N ASP A 81 -4.90 11.22 -3.46
CA ASP A 81 -4.69 12.58 -2.98
C ASP A 81 -4.68 12.57 -1.45
N ALA A 82 -3.50 12.33 -0.88
CA ALA A 82 -3.31 12.30 0.57
C ALA A 82 -3.55 13.66 1.24
N TYR A 83 -3.45 14.74 0.47
CA TYR A 83 -3.54 16.12 0.96
C TYR A 83 -4.94 16.71 0.80
N GLY A 84 -5.80 16.13 -0.04
CA GLY A 84 -7.15 16.62 -0.32
C GLY A 84 -7.15 17.95 -1.07
N THR A 85 -6.24 18.10 -2.03
CA THR A 85 -5.91 19.38 -2.68
C THR A 85 -6.40 19.48 -4.13
N VAL A 86 -6.79 18.37 -4.75
CA VAL A 86 -7.32 18.36 -6.11
C VAL A 86 -8.79 17.95 -6.13
N ASP A 87 -9.57 18.56 -7.02
CA ASP A 87 -10.95 18.18 -7.31
C ASP A 87 -11.04 17.57 -8.71
N LEU A 88 -11.38 16.28 -8.77
CA LEU A 88 -11.53 15.53 -10.02
C LEU A 88 -12.98 15.15 -10.31
N ALA A 89 -13.94 15.68 -9.54
CA ALA A 89 -15.36 15.54 -9.84
C ALA A 89 -15.75 16.09 -11.23
N PRO A 90 -15.16 17.20 -11.74
CA PRO A 90 -15.50 17.72 -13.08
C PRO A 90 -15.23 16.74 -14.23
N ILE A 91 -14.26 15.83 -14.09
CA ILE A 91 -13.98 14.76 -15.07
C ILE A 91 -14.73 13.45 -14.72
N GLY A 92 -15.68 13.50 -13.79
CA GLY A 92 -16.56 12.39 -13.45
C GLY A 92 -16.03 11.40 -12.41
N LEU A 93 -14.84 11.63 -11.82
CA LEU A 93 -14.31 10.77 -10.77
C LEU A 93 -15.05 11.01 -9.45
N LYS A 94 -15.23 9.93 -8.68
CA LYS A 94 -15.90 9.98 -7.37
C LYS A 94 -14.88 9.95 -6.25
N PRO A 95 -14.97 10.84 -5.25
CA PRO A 95 -14.09 10.79 -4.10
C PRO A 95 -14.53 9.68 -3.15
N ARG A 96 -13.54 9.01 -2.56
CA ARG A 96 -13.71 8.10 -1.42
C ARG A 96 -12.63 8.40 -0.39
N GLU A 97 -13.03 8.57 0.86
CA GLU A 97 -12.07 8.77 1.94
C GLU A 97 -11.45 7.44 2.39
N LEU A 98 -10.12 7.40 2.47
CA LEU A 98 -9.35 6.30 3.04
C LEU A 98 -8.21 6.91 3.86
N PRO A 99 -8.27 6.92 5.21
CA PRO A 99 -7.30 7.64 6.00
C PRO A 99 -5.89 7.06 5.87
N VAL A 100 -4.91 7.95 5.70
CA VAL A 100 -3.50 7.63 5.87
C VAL A 100 -3.22 7.64 7.36
N MET A 101 -2.64 6.56 7.86
CA MET A 101 -2.34 6.37 9.28
C MET A 101 -0.86 6.06 9.48
N ALA A 102 -0.34 6.42 10.64
CA ALA A 102 1.00 6.06 11.05
C ALA A 102 1.09 5.68 12.52
N ARG A 103 2.12 4.89 12.82
CA ARG A 103 2.56 4.56 14.17
C ARG A 103 3.99 5.07 14.33
N THR A 104 4.28 5.66 15.47
CA THR A 104 5.62 6.15 15.82
C THR A 104 6.61 4.99 15.93
N ALA A 105 7.89 5.33 15.73
CA ALA A 105 8.99 4.43 15.97
C ALA A 105 8.98 4.01 17.45
N THR A 106 8.58 2.77 17.71
CA THR A 106 8.55 2.20 19.06
C THR A 106 9.15 0.82 18.99
N SER A 107 9.92 0.46 20.02
CA SER A 107 10.43 -0.89 20.09
C SER A 107 9.30 -1.84 20.49
N SER A 108 9.16 -2.95 19.78
CA SER A 108 8.12 -3.94 20.05
C SER A 108 8.66 -5.34 19.80
N THR A 109 8.83 -6.10 20.89
CA THR A 109 9.12 -7.54 20.81
C THR A 109 7.82 -8.31 20.96
N VAL A 110 7.19 -8.65 19.83
CA VAL A 110 6.05 -9.58 19.79
C VAL A 110 6.51 -10.88 19.15
N ASP A 111 6.06 -12.00 19.69
CA ASP A 111 6.29 -13.32 19.10
C ASP A 111 5.44 -13.51 17.84
N THR A 112 6.05 -14.03 16.77
CA THR A 112 5.55 -13.92 15.39
C THR A 112 5.61 -15.25 14.64
N GLN A 113 5.54 -16.38 15.36
CA GLN A 113 5.88 -17.73 14.87
C GLN A 113 5.10 -18.21 13.62
N ASP A 114 4.03 -17.52 13.20
CA ASP A 114 3.16 -17.95 12.09
C ASP A 114 3.23 -17.05 10.85
N VAL A 115 4.24 -16.18 10.74
CA VAL A 115 4.41 -15.27 9.60
C VAL A 115 5.72 -15.55 8.87
N VAL A 116 5.62 -15.92 7.60
CA VAL A 116 6.75 -16.35 6.76
C VAL A 116 6.99 -15.33 5.66
N ARG A 117 8.25 -14.96 5.43
CA ARG A 117 8.66 -14.13 4.28
C ARG A 117 8.59 -14.98 3.00
N ALA A 118 8.00 -14.45 1.94
CA ALA A 118 8.03 -15.05 0.63
C ALA A 118 9.39 -14.76 -0.05
N ASP A 119 10.29 -15.73 -0.01
CA ASP A 119 11.64 -15.69 -0.60
C ASP A 119 11.81 -16.62 -1.81
N THR A 120 10.77 -17.40 -2.12
CA THR A 120 10.72 -18.25 -3.31
C THR A 120 9.60 -17.82 -4.26
N PRO A 121 9.72 -18.14 -5.56
CA PRO A 121 8.66 -17.86 -6.52
C PRO A 121 7.31 -18.49 -6.14
N ASP A 122 7.30 -19.66 -5.50
CA ASP A 122 6.07 -20.36 -5.11
C ASP A 122 5.39 -19.69 -3.91
N LEU A 123 6.14 -19.31 -2.88
CA LEU A 123 5.59 -18.53 -1.77
C LEU A 123 5.06 -17.17 -2.24
N LEU A 124 5.77 -16.51 -3.17
CA LEU A 124 5.31 -15.25 -3.76
C LEU A 124 3.98 -15.42 -4.49
N ALA A 125 3.82 -16.50 -5.24
CA ALA A 125 2.56 -16.81 -5.92
C ALA A 125 1.42 -17.11 -4.93
N THR A 126 1.72 -17.76 -3.80
CA THR A 126 0.72 -17.96 -2.73
C THR A 126 0.30 -16.63 -2.11
N VAL A 127 1.24 -15.73 -1.82
CA VAL A 127 0.95 -14.36 -1.35
C VAL A 127 0.07 -13.62 -2.35
N GLU A 128 0.43 -13.65 -3.63
CA GLU A 128 -0.34 -13.02 -4.70
C GLU A 128 -1.77 -13.55 -4.77
N ASN A 129 -1.94 -14.87 -4.73
CA ASN A 129 -3.25 -15.50 -4.75
C ASN A 129 -4.10 -15.09 -3.54
N VAL A 130 -3.52 -15.07 -2.34
CA VAL A 130 -4.20 -14.60 -1.12
C VAL A 130 -4.62 -13.14 -1.26
N VAL A 131 -3.77 -12.29 -1.81
CA VAL A 131 -4.06 -10.88 -2.05
C VAL A 131 -5.21 -10.68 -3.04
N VAL A 132 -5.16 -11.34 -4.19
CA VAL A 132 -6.18 -11.24 -5.25
C VAL A 132 -7.55 -11.63 -4.73
N HIS A 133 -7.64 -12.67 -3.90
CA HIS A 133 -8.91 -13.16 -3.36
C HIS A 133 -9.33 -12.45 -2.06
N GLY A 134 -8.38 -11.96 -1.27
CA GLY A 134 -8.63 -11.25 -0.01
C GLY A 134 -9.19 -9.84 -0.22
N PHE A 135 -8.69 -9.11 -1.23
CA PHE A 135 -9.17 -7.79 -1.66
C PHE A 135 -10.21 -7.81 -2.79
N PRO A 136 -10.85 -8.97 -3.01
CA PRO A 136 -11.40 -9.40 -4.31
C PRO A 136 -11.05 -8.49 -5.49
N LEU A 137 -9.82 -8.60 -6.00
CA LEU A 137 -9.39 -7.87 -7.17
C LEU A 137 -10.02 -8.47 -8.43
N GLU A 138 -11.28 -8.14 -8.70
CA GLU A 138 -12.08 -8.73 -9.79
C GLU A 138 -11.36 -8.68 -11.14
N ARG A 139 -10.61 -7.60 -11.42
CA ARG A 139 -9.87 -7.46 -12.67
C ARG A 139 -8.74 -8.46 -12.81
N HIS A 140 -8.17 -8.92 -11.71
CA HIS A 140 -7.15 -9.97 -11.67
C HIS A 140 -7.76 -11.37 -11.51
N GLN A 141 -9.08 -11.51 -11.72
CA GLN A 141 -9.77 -12.80 -11.85
C GLN A 141 -10.18 -13.02 -13.33
N PRO A 142 -9.92 -14.21 -13.93
CA PRO A 142 -9.25 -15.37 -13.33
C PRO A 142 -7.79 -15.07 -12.97
N TYR A 143 -7.36 -15.68 -11.87
CA TYR A 143 -6.02 -15.50 -11.30
C TYR A 143 -4.94 -15.91 -12.31
N ARG A 144 -3.90 -15.10 -12.42
CA ARG A 144 -2.69 -15.39 -13.21
C ARG A 144 -1.47 -15.07 -12.37
N ARG A 145 -0.63 -16.09 -12.19
CA ARG A 145 0.61 -16.00 -11.41
C ARG A 145 1.54 -14.93 -11.97
N GLY A 146 2.06 -14.07 -11.10
CA GLY A 146 3.06 -13.05 -11.40
C GLY A 146 2.51 -11.77 -12.05
N GLU A 147 1.19 -11.62 -12.16
CA GLU A 147 0.57 -10.45 -12.78
C GLU A 147 0.52 -9.24 -11.82
N VAL A 148 0.21 -9.49 -10.55
CA VAL A 148 0.18 -8.48 -9.48
C VAL A 148 1.55 -8.42 -8.80
N PHE A 149 2.15 -9.55 -8.47
CA PHE A 149 3.45 -9.66 -7.82
C PHE A 149 4.42 -10.51 -8.69
N PRO A 150 5.09 -9.88 -9.66
CA PRO A 150 6.03 -10.58 -10.55
C PRO A 150 7.27 -11.08 -9.79
N PRO A 151 7.94 -12.16 -10.26
CA PRO A 151 9.13 -12.73 -9.62
C PRO A 151 10.29 -11.73 -9.41
N ALA A 152 10.38 -10.68 -10.23
CA ALA A 152 11.36 -9.61 -10.09
C ALA A 152 11.29 -8.90 -8.72
N LEU A 153 10.20 -9.03 -7.96
CA LEU A 153 10.11 -8.57 -6.58
C LEU A 153 11.06 -9.30 -5.62
N LEU A 154 11.45 -10.55 -5.91
CA LEU A 154 12.39 -11.31 -5.07
C LEU A 154 13.83 -10.80 -5.18
N GLU A 155 14.13 -10.02 -6.23
CA GLU A 155 15.44 -9.42 -6.48
C GLU A 155 15.58 -8.03 -5.81
N ARG A 156 14.55 -7.58 -5.08
CA ARG A 156 14.48 -6.27 -4.45
C ARG A 156 14.80 -6.37 -2.95
N ASP A 157 15.74 -5.54 -2.50
CA ASP A 157 16.09 -5.42 -1.08
C ASP A 157 15.19 -4.42 -0.33
N ASP A 158 14.46 -3.59 -1.06
CA ASP A 158 13.58 -2.53 -0.54
C ASP A 158 12.12 -2.98 -0.36
N VAL A 159 11.83 -4.28 -0.57
CA VAL A 159 10.49 -4.85 -0.35
C VAL A 159 10.54 -6.20 0.31
N GLU A 160 9.48 -6.50 1.05
CA GLU A 160 9.25 -7.83 1.61
C GLU A 160 7.77 -8.19 1.49
N LEU A 161 7.48 -9.42 1.11
CA LEU A 161 6.12 -9.94 1.07
C LEU A 161 5.99 -11.05 2.09
N TYR A 162 4.87 -11.10 2.79
CA TYR A 162 4.66 -12.03 3.88
C TYR A 162 3.36 -12.80 3.74
N LEU A 163 3.40 -14.06 4.14
CA LEU A 163 2.28 -14.95 4.24
C LEU A 163 2.11 -15.37 5.71
N THR A 164 0.86 -15.55 6.13
CA THR A 164 0.55 -16.29 7.35
C THR A 164 -0.41 -17.42 7.01
N GLU A 165 -0.15 -18.56 7.64
CA GLU A 165 -0.98 -19.75 7.51
C GLU A 165 -1.79 -19.97 8.78
N ARG A 166 -2.90 -20.66 8.64
CA ARG A 166 -3.69 -21.11 9.78
C ARG A 166 -4.28 -22.48 9.47
N ASP A 167 -4.13 -23.41 10.40
CA ASP A 167 -4.61 -24.78 10.24
C ASP A 167 -3.99 -25.46 8.99
N GLY A 168 -2.75 -25.10 8.63
CA GLY A 168 -2.04 -25.63 7.45
C GLY A 168 -2.42 -24.99 6.11
N GLU A 169 -3.25 -23.94 6.11
CA GLU A 169 -3.73 -23.29 4.89
C GLU A 169 -3.36 -21.80 4.85
N PRO A 170 -3.04 -21.22 3.67
CA PRO A 170 -2.83 -19.78 3.52
C PRO A 170 -4.02 -18.98 4.03
N ALA A 171 -3.79 -18.05 4.95
CA ALA A 171 -4.86 -17.33 5.64
C ALA A 171 -4.84 -15.83 5.40
N GLY A 172 -3.65 -15.24 5.31
CA GLY A 172 -3.48 -13.82 5.09
C GLY A 172 -2.11 -13.48 4.51
N ALA A 173 -1.99 -12.28 3.98
CA ALA A 173 -0.75 -11.78 3.42
C ALA A 173 -0.64 -10.26 3.58
N CYS A 174 0.59 -9.76 3.44
CA CYS A 174 0.86 -8.32 3.33
C CYS A 174 2.12 -8.06 2.48
N PHE A 175 2.30 -6.79 2.12
CA PHE A 175 3.43 -6.25 1.38
C PHE A 175 4.07 -5.14 2.20
N VAL A 176 5.39 -5.14 2.33
CA VAL A 176 6.16 -4.11 3.04
C VAL A 176 7.11 -3.41 2.06
N VAL A 177 7.20 -2.09 2.17
CA VAL A 177 8.21 -1.26 1.49
C VAL A 177 9.10 -0.60 2.52
N LEU A 178 10.41 -0.70 2.30
CA LEU A 178 11.46 -0.11 3.11
C LEU A 178 12.14 1.00 2.32
N ASP A 179 11.84 2.27 2.61
CA ASP A 179 12.47 3.41 1.93
C ASP A 179 13.58 4.11 2.74
N GLY A 180 13.93 3.54 3.90
CA GLY A 180 14.93 4.09 4.82
C GLY A 180 14.42 5.19 5.75
N THR A 181 13.19 5.70 5.55
CA THR A 181 12.57 6.73 6.39
C THR A 181 11.34 6.22 7.15
N ALA A 182 10.61 5.26 6.57
CA ALA A 182 9.52 4.53 7.20
C ALA A 182 9.37 3.12 6.61
N GLY A 183 8.69 2.25 7.35
CA GLY A 183 8.12 1.02 6.81
C GLY A 183 6.69 1.24 6.34
N GLY A 184 6.44 1.14 5.05
CA GLY A 184 5.07 1.13 4.52
C GLY A 184 4.50 -0.28 4.54
N VAL A 185 3.33 -0.47 5.13
CA VAL A 185 2.62 -1.75 5.11
C VAL A 185 1.38 -1.63 4.24
N TYR A 186 1.36 -2.42 3.17
CA TYR A 186 0.35 -2.43 2.14
C TYR A 186 -0.27 -3.81 2.01
N TRP A 187 -1.42 -3.87 1.32
CA TRP A 187 -2.07 -5.13 0.95
C TRP A 187 -2.29 -6.11 2.11
N VAL A 188 -2.47 -5.60 3.35
CA VAL A 188 -2.81 -6.42 4.52
C VAL A 188 -4.20 -7.00 4.33
N THR A 189 -4.27 -8.32 4.17
CA THR A 189 -5.54 -8.99 3.94
C THR A 189 -5.64 -10.34 4.63
N THR A 190 -6.87 -10.80 4.73
CA THR A 190 -7.24 -12.13 5.24
C THR A 190 -8.28 -12.70 4.31
N LEU A 191 -8.08 -13.95 3.88
CA LEU A 191 -9.05 -14.66 3.06
C LEU A 191 -10.43 -14.67 3.73
N PRO A 192 -11.53 -14.55 2.98
CA PRO A 192 -12.88 -14.48 3.55
C PRO A 192 -13.19 -15.58 4.57
N SER A 193 -12.77 -16.82 4.30
CA SER A 193 -12.97 -18.00 5.18
C SER A 193 -12.17 -17.96 6.49
N GLN A 194 -11.18 -17.07 6.60
CA GLN A 194 -10.25 -16.98 7.74
C GLN A 194 -10.41 -15.69 8.56
N ARG A 195 -11.42 -14.86 8.24
CA ARG A 195 -11.68 -13.57 8.92
C ARG A 195 -12.14 -13.76 10.35
N SER A 196 -11.93 -12.72 11.17
CA SER A 196 -12.29 -12.70 12.60
C SER A 196 -11.58 -13.77 13.46
N ARG A 197 -10.47 -14.34 12.95
CA ARG A 197 -9.65 -15.31 13.68
C ARG A 197 -8.32 -14.74 14.18
N GLY A 198 -8.07 -13.43 14.01
CA GLY A 198 -6.84 -12.78 14.47
C GLY A 198 -5.69 -12.74 13.44
N VAL A 199 -5.90 -13.22 12.21
CA VAL A 199 -4.90 -13.27 11.13
C VAL A 199 -4.28 -11.89 10.85
N GLY A 200 -5.10 -10.87 10.60
CA GLY A 200 -4.58 -9.51 10.35
C GLY A 200 -3.79 -8.95 11.53
N ARG A 201 -4.15 -9.29 12.78
CA ARG A 201 -3.38 -8.89 13.96
C ARG A 201 -2.03 -9.60 14.03
N SER A 202 -1.98 -10.90 13.70
CA SER A 202 -0.73 -11.66 13.61
C SER A 202 0.23 -11.04 12.60
N LEU A 203 -0.25 -10.79 11.37
CA LEU A 203 0.52 -10.12 10.32
C LEU A 203 1.07 -8.77 10.79
N MET A 204 0.20 -7.91 11.34
CA MET A 204 0.65 -6.59 11.77
C MET A 204 1.65 -6.64 12.92
N ASN A 205 1.46 -7.51 13.91
CA ASN A 205 2.44 -7.69 14.98
C ASN A 205 3.80 -8.13 14.43
N ALA A 206 3.82 -9.04 13.44
CA ALA A 206 5.04 -9.44 12.75
C ALA A 206 5.71 -8.28 12.03
N MET A 207 4.93 -7.44 11.32
CA MET A 207 5.49 -6.29 10.63
C MET A 207 6.03 -5.24 11.60
N LEU A 208 5.33 -5.00 12.71
CA LEU A 208 5.79 -4.07 13.74
C LEU A 208 7.08 -4.54 14.43
N SER A 209 7.23 -5.85 14.67
CA SER A 209 8.47 -6.45 15.18
C SER A 209 9.61 -6.40 14.14
N ARG A 210 9.30 -6.65 12.86
CA ARG A 210 10.27 -6.58 11.76
C ARG A 210 10.78 -5.16 11.48
N LEU A 211 9.91 -4.17 11.68
CA LEU A 211 10.17 -2.74 11.47
C LEU A 211 10.58 -2.04 12.79
N ASP A 212 11.13 -2.79 13.74
CA ASP A 212 11.52 -2.29 15.06
C ASP A 212 12.31 -0.98 14.95
N GLY A 213 11.89 0.03 15.71
CA GLY A 213 12.54 1.34 15.71
C GLY A 213 12.28 2.23 14.48
N LEU A 214 11.48 1.79 13.50
CA LEU A 214 11.04 2.63 12.38
C LEU A 214 9.58 3.07 12.56
N PRO A 215 9.22 4.29 12.10
CA PRO A 215 7.82 4.65 11.97
C PRO A 215 7.17 3.78 10.88
N VAL A 216 5.90 3.43 11.09
CA VAL A 216 5.15 2.57 10.18
C VAL A 216 3.96 3.31 9.62
N THR A 217 3.77 3.27 8.30
CA THR A 217 2.69 4.00 7.61
C THR A 217 1.81 3.05 6.81
N LEU A 218 0.52 3.36 6.70
CA LEU A 218 -0.44 2.60 5.89
C LEU A 218 -1.64 3.47 5.49
N THR A 219 -2.42 2.98 4.52
CA THR A 219 -3.77 3.50 4.25
C THR A 219 -4.79 2.50 4.74
N ALA A 220 -5.74 2.94 5.56
CA ALA A 220 -6.71 2.05 6.19
C ALA A 220 -8.03 2.01 5.42
N SER A 221 -8.52 0.79 5.13
CA SER A 221 -9.92 0.59 4.76
C SER A 221 -10.82 0.78 5.98
N LYS A 222 -12.11 1.05 5.75
CA LYS A 222 -13.13 1.12 6.82
C LYS A 222 -13.12 -0.13 7.70
N ALA A 223 -12.92 -1.31 7.11
CA ALA A 223 -12.87 -2.58 7.84
C ALA A 223 -11.55 -2.80 8.60
N GLY A 224 -10.43 -2.28 8.08
CA GLY A 224 -9.11 -2.44 8.69
C GLY A 224 -8.83 -1.44 9.82
N LYS A 225 -9.43 -0.23 9.77
CA LYS A 225 -9.14 0.86 10.72
C LYS A 225 -9.21 0.45 12.20
N PRO A 226 -10.23 -0.29 12.69
CA PRO A 226 -10.29 -0.68 14.09
C PRO A 226 -9.11 -1.54 14.56
N LEU A 227 -8.54 -2.36 13.67
CA LEU A 227 -7.33 -3.12 13.98
C LEU A 227 -6.14 -2.18 14.17
N TYR A 228 -5.93 -1.24 13.25
CA TYR A 228 -4.79 -0.31 13.32
C TYR A 228 -4.89 0.63 14.51
N ASP A 229 -6.08 1.15 14.82
CA ASP A 229 -6.34 1.94 16.03
C ASP A 229 -5.91 1.16 17.29
N SER A 230 -6.28 -0.13 17.38
CA SER A 230 -5.89 -0.98 18.52
C SER A 230 -4.40 -1.31 18.62
N LEU A 231 -3.64 -1.08 17.54
CA LEU A 231 -2.19 -1.28 17.48
C LEU A 231 -1.42 0.04 17.68
N GLY A 232 -2.11 1.13 17.99
CA GLY A 232 -1.51 2.43 18.27
C GLY A 232 -1.20 3.26 17.02
N PHE A 233 -1.82 2.97 15.88
CA PHE A 233 -1.77 3.87 14.74
C PHE A 233 -2.72 5.05 14.95
N SER A 234 -2.31 6.24 14.51
CA SER A 234 -3.14 7.43 14.47
C SER A 234 -3.31 7.92 13.03
N THR A 235 -4.43 8.59 12.75
CA THR A 235 -4.68 9.19 11.43
C THR A 235 -3.79 10.42 11.23
N LEU A 236 -3.05 10.45 10.13
CA LEU A 236 -2.32 11.64 9.67
C LEU A 236 -3.22 12.56 8.85
N ALA A 237 -3.99 11.99 7.92
CA ALA A 237 -4.88 12.73 7.03
C ALA A 237 -6.09 11.88 6.57
N PRO A 238 -7.27 12.49 6.38
CA PRO A 238 -8.41 11.87 5.72
C PRO A 238 -8.21 11.90 4.19
N ALA A 239 -7.27 11.10 3.69
CA ALA A 239 -6.89 11.11 2.28
C ALA A 239 -8.05 10.79 1.33
N THR A 240 -8.07 11.45 0.18
CA THR A 240 -9.09 11.26 -0.86
C THR A 240 -8.57 10.36 -1.96
N TRP A 241 -9.36 9.34 -2.29
CA TRP A 241 -9.12 8.45 -3.43
C TRP A 241 -10.18 8.69 -4.49
N TRP A 242 -9.75 9.14 -5.66
CA TRP A 242 -10.62 9.39 -6.81
C TRP A 242 -10.64 8.18 -7.73
N THR A 243 -11.82 7.72 -8.13
CA THR A 243 -12.02 6.54 -9.00
C THR A 243 -13.16 6.72 -9.98
#